data_AF-A0A730WCD9-F1
#
_entry.id   AF-A0A730WCD9-F1
#
_cell.length_a   1.000
_cell.length_b   1.000
_cell.length_c   1.000
_cell.angle_alpha   90.00
_cell.angle_beta   90.00
_cell.angle_gamma   90.00
#
_symmetry.space_group_name_H-M   'P 1'
#
loop_
_entity.id
_entity.type
_entity.pdbx_description
1 polymer ?
#
loop_
_entity_poly.entity_id
_entity_poly.type
_entity_poly.pdbx_seq_one_letter_code
_entity_poly.pdbx_strand_id
1 'polypeptide(L)'
;MDIPELTDDAIVELAREGGVAFIPKLNKQRKIALATLTAPQRQRITDILKQTLPVGSPPGQVNSPGRGDQRYFRIQIIWTQHQQAQYTDIVILVPENDAPDSLVELWQKGEACICD
;
A
#
# COMPACT_ATOMS: atom_id res chain seq x y z
N MET A 1 1.40 -4.21 -14.06
CA MET A 1 1.67 -5.09 -12.91
C MET A 1 0.32 -5.51 -12.39
N ASP A 2 0.10 -6.81 -12.20
CA ASP A 2 -1.15 -7.34 -11.66
C ASP A 2 -0.90 -7.87 -10.25
N ILE A 3 -1.81 -7.56 -9.33
CA ILE A 3 -1.81 -8.12 -7.97
C ILE A 3 -2.76 -9.32 -8.00
N PRO A 4 -2.43 -10.47 -7.38
CA PRO A 4 -3.40 -11.52 -7.12
C PRO A 4 -4.58 -10.98 -6.30
N GLU A 5 -5.68 -11.73 -6.32
CA GLU A 5 -6.87 -11.42 -5.54
C GLU A 5 -6.52 -11.25 -4.06
N LEU A 6 -7.06 -10.19 -3.45
CA LEU A 6 -6.88 -9.90 -2.04
C LEU A 6 -7.85 -10.73 -1.21
N THR A 7 -7.40 -11.92 -0.84
CA THR A 7 -8.11 -12.83 0.07
C THR A 7 -8.15 -12.30 1.49
N ASP A 8 -9.03 -12.87 2.33
CA ASP A 8 -9.29 -12.38 3.69
C ASP A 8 -8.07 -12.44 4.61
N ASP A 9 -7.14 -13.36 4.34
CA ASP A 9 -5.90 -13.53 5.08
C ASP A 9 -4.80 -12.51 4.71
N ALA A 10 -5.08 -11.63 3.74
CA ALA A 10 -4.17 -10.59 3.31
C ALA A 10 -4.07 -9.44 4.33
N ILE A 11 -2.86 -8.91 4.47
CA ILE A 11 -2.54 -7.72 5.25
C ILE A 11 -1.88 -6.71 4.31
N VAL A 12 -2.43 -5.49 4.29
CA VAL A 12 -1.87 -4.36 3.56
C VAL A 12 -1.15 -3.44 4.53
N GLU A 13 0.16 -3.30 4.34
CA GLU A 13 0.98 -2.32 5.04
C GLU A 13 1.29 -1.13 4.13
N LEU A 14 1.03 0.07 4.61
CA LEU A 14 1.22 1.32 3.87
C LEU A 14 2.05 2.28 4.72
N ALA A 15 3.21 2.67 4.22
CA ALA A 15 4.11 3.63 4.85
C ALA A 15 4.48 4.73 3.86
N ARG A 16 4.79 5.92 4.38
CA ARG A 16 5.44 6.98 3.59
C ARG A 16 6.92 7.01 3.94
N GLU A 17 7.76 6.88 2.93
CA GLU A 17 9.21 6.81 3.03
C GLU A 17 9.91 7.88 2.18
N GLY A 18 11.23 7.96 2.28
CA GLY A 18 12.06 8.94 1.59
C GLY A 18 12.12 10.32 2.28
N GLY A 19 12.69 11.29 1.57
CA GLY A 19 12.96 12.63 2.10
C GLY A 19 14.30 12.76 2.84
N VAL A 20 14.69 14.01 3.12
CA VAL A 20 16.00 14.39 3.67
C VAL A 20 16.23 14.03 5.15
N ALA A 21 15.20 13.61 5.89
CA ALA A 21 15.31 13.22 7.29
C ALA A 21 14.24 12.18 7.68
N PHE A 22 14.64 11.13 8.39
CA PHE A 22 13.71 10.19 9.00
C PHE A 22 13.04 10.83 10.21
N ILE A 23 11.74 11.13 10.09
CA ILE A 23 10.91 11.68 11.17
C ILE A 23 9.84 10.64 11.53
N PRO A 24 9.98 9.89 12.65
CA PRO A 24 9.06 8.80 13.01
C PRO A 24 7.58 9.20 13.04
N LYS A 25 7.27 10.42 13.51
CA LYS A 25 5.90 10.95 13.56
C LYS A 25 5.24 11.11 12.18
N LEU A 26 6.04 11.20 11.11
CA LEU A 26 5.58 11.36 9.73
C LEU A 26 5.50 10.04 8.97
N ASN A 27 5.97 8.93 9.54
CA ASN A 27 5.87 7.62 8.89
C ASN A 27 4.40 7.17 8.81
N LYS A 28 3.62 7.41 9.89
CA LYS A 28 2.18 7.09 10.00
C LYS A 28 1.83 5.74 9.35
N GLN A 29 2.65 4.71 9.62
CA GLN A 29 2.45 3.39 9.02
C GLN A 29 1.03 2.89 9.32
N ARG A 30 0.36 2.40 8.28
CA ARG A 30 -0.95 1.75 8.35
C ARG A 30 -0.73 0.27 8.13
N LYS A 31 -1.40 -0.53 8.95
CA LYS A 31 -1.48 -1.98 8.80
C LYS A 31 -2.96 -2.33 8.82
N ILE A 32 -3.46 -2.83 7.71
CA ILE A 32 -4.88 -3.07 7.47
C ILE A 32 -5.03 -4.58 7.22
N ALA A 33 -5.65 -5.28 8.16
CA ALA A 33 -5.93 -6.71 8.01
C ALA A 33 -7.27 -6.88 7.30
N LEU A 34 -7.30 -7.50 6.11
CA LEU A 34 -8.54 -7.63 5.36
C LEU A 34 -9.60 -8.47 6.09
N ALA A 35 -9.16 -9.42 6.93
CA ALA A 35 -10.03 -10.22 7.80
C ALA A 35 -10.89 -9.39 8.78
N THR A 36 -10.49 -8.15 9.11
CA THR A 36 -11.26 -7.30 10.03
C THR A 36 -12.25 -6.38 9.31
N LEU A 37 -12.26 -6.40 7.97
CA LEU A 37 -13.05 -5.50 7.15
C LEU A 37 -14.34 -6.15 6.62
N THR A 38 -15.41 -5.36 6.57
CA THR A 38 -16.64 -5.70 5.85
C THR A 38 -16.38 -5.82 4.34
N ALA A 39 -17.29 -6.45 3.60
CA ALA A 39 -17.14 -6.57 2.15
C ALA A 39 -17.04 -5.20 1.42
N PRO A 40 -17.83 -4.16 1.77
CA PRO A 40 -17.66 -2.82 1.19
C PRO A 40 -16.29 -2.20 1.48
N GLN A 41 -15.79 -2.33 2.71
CA GLN A 41 -14.45 -1.84 3.09
C GLN A 41 -13.34 -2.55 2.31
N ARG A 42 -13.44 -3.87 2.13
CA ARG A 42 -12.49 -4.65 1.31
C ARG A 42 -12.52 -4.22 -0.15
N GLN A 43 -13.71 -3.97 -0.71
CA GLN A 43 -13.86 -3.45 -2.06
C GLN A 43 -13.18 -2.08 -2.18
N ARG A 44 -13.37 -1.20 -1.20
CA ARG A 44 -12.74 0.13 -1.18
C ARG A 44 -11.21 0.04 -1.18
N ILE A 45 -10.62 -0.85 -0.37
CA ILE A 45 -9.17 -1.12 -0.40
C ILE A 45 -8.72 -1.63 -1.77
N THR A 46 -9.48 -2.56 -2.36
CA THR A 46 -9.19 -3.10 -3.69
C THR A 46 -9.19 -2.01 -4.76
N ASP A 47 -10.15 -1.08 -4.70
CA ASP A 47 -10.25 0.03 -5.66
C ASP A 47 -9.10 1.03 -5.51
N ILE A 48 -8.69 1.34 -4.28
CA ILE A 48 -7.50 2.18 -4.02
C ILE A 48 -6.25 1.54 -4.62
N LEU A 49 -6.05 0.24 -4.41
CA LEU A 49 -4.90 -0.48 -4.97
C LEU A 49 -4.94 -0.51 -6.50
N LYS A 50 -6.12 -0.72 -7.11
CA LYS A 50 -6.29 -0.64 -8.57
C LYS A 50 -5.93 0.73 -9.15
N GLN A 51 -6.28 1.82 -8.47
CA GLN A 51 -5.90 3.18 -8.88
C GLN A 51 -4.40 3.44 -8.72
N THR A 52 -3.76 2.74 -7.78
CA THR A 52 -2.36 2.92 -7.45
C THR A 52 -1.42 2.13 -8.36
N LEU A 53 -1.84 0.94 -8.81
CA LEU A 53 -1.00 0.05 -9.63
C LEU A 53 -0.41 0.68 -10.90
N PRO A 54 -1.14 1.51 -11.67
CA PRO A 54 -0.59 2.11 -12.90
C PRO A 54 0.58 3.06 -12.65
N VAL A 55 0.66 3.66 -11.46
CA VAL A 55 1.72 4.61 -11.06
C VAL A 55 2.74 3.97 -10.10
N GLY A 56 2.54 2.69 -9.75
CA GLY A 56 3.39 1.93 -8.86
C GLY A 56 4.46 1.12 -9.60
N SER A 57 5.58 0.87 -8.94
CA SER A 57 6.65 0.01 -9.46
C SER A 57 7.24 -0.87 -8.35
N PRO A 58 7.72 -2.09 -8.67
CA PRO A 58 8.41 -2.90 -7.68
C PRO A 58 9.75 -2.27 -7.27
N PRO A 59 10.23 -2.55 -6.05
CA PRO A 59 11.53 -2.08 -5.59
C PRO A 59 12.67 -2.64 -6.44
N GLY A 60 13.78 -1.89 -6.52
CA GLY A 60 15.01 -2.35 -7.19
C GLY A 60 15.04 -2.13 -8.71
N GLN A 61 13.99 -1.58 -9.31
CA GLN A 61 14.03 -1.14 -10.71
C GLN A 61 14.83 0.17 -10.86
N VAL A 62 15.43 0.38 -12.04
CA VAL A 62 16.24 1.58 -12.34
C VAL A 62 15.45 2.89 -12.13
N ASN A 63 14.14 2.87 -12.33
CA ASN A 63 13.28 4.04 -12.12
C ASN A 63 12.39 3.90 -10.88
N SER A 64 12.73 2.99 -9.95
CA SER A 64 11.96 2.84 -8.72
C SER A 64 12.06 4.10 -7.84
N PRO A 65 10.95 4.53 -7.21
CA PRO A 65 10.92 5.69 -6.32
C PRO A 65 11.90 5.59 -5.15
N GLY A 66 12.29 6.75 -4.61
CA GLY A 66 13.15 6.84 -3.41
C GLY A 66 14.59 7.25 -3.69
N ARG A 67 14.83 7.93 -4.81
CA ARG A 67 16.13 8.54 -5.12
C ARG A 67 16.21 9.96 -4.56
N GLY A 68 17.32 10.28 -3.89
CA GLY A 68 17.55 11.61 -3.33
C GLY A 68 16.55 11.95 -2.23
N ASP A 69 15.90 13.10 -2.35
CA ASP A 69 14.86 13.59 -1.43
C ASP A 69 13.44 13.21 -1.84
N GLN A 70 13.28 12.42 -2.91
CA GLN A 70 11.97 11.98 -3.39
C GLN A 70 11.25 11.16 -2.31
N ARG A 71 10.06 11.61 -1.95
CA ARG A 71 9.13 10.86 -1.11
C ARG A 71 8.27 9.91 -1.93
N TYR A 72 7.92 8.79 -1.32
CA TYR A 72 7.11 7.77 -1.94
C TYR A 72 6.31 6.99 -0.88
N PHE A 73 5.23 6.37 -1.32
CA PHE A 73 4.51 5.38 -0.53
C PHE A 73 5.07 3.99 -0.81
N ARG A 74 5.34 3.24 0.25
CA ARG A 74 5.63 1.81 0.20
C ARG A 74 4.37 1.06 0.61
N ILE A 75 3.85 0.25 -0.31
CA ILE A 75 2.73 -0.65 -0.08
C ILE A 75 3.27 -2.07 -0.07
N GLN A 76 3.01 -2.80 1.01
CA GLN A 76 3.35 -4.22 1.12
C GLN A 76 2.08 -5.03 1.34
N ILE A 77 1.92 -6.12 0.59
CA ILE A 77 0.78 -7.02 0.69
C ILE A 77 1.33 -8.39 1.08
N ILE A 78 0.86 -8.89 2.22
CA ILE A 78 1.36 -10.10 2.88
C ILE A 78 0.17 -11.05 3.06
N TRP A 79 0.31 -12.31 2.66
CA TRP A 79 -0.73 -13.33 2.84
C TRP A 79 -0.37 -14.24 4.00
N THR A 80 -1.15 -14.23 5.07
CA THR A 80 -0.80 -15.01 6.26
C THR A 80 -0.96 -16.53 6.07
N GLN A 81 -1.71 -16.98 5.06
CA GLN A 81 -1.90 -18.40 4.72
C GLN A 81 -1.08 -18.84 3.51
N HIS A 82 0.25 -18.58 3.53
CA HIS A 82 1.20 -18.96 2.47
C HIS A 82 1.17 -20.45 2.05
N GLN A 83 0.62 -21.35 2.87
CA GLN A 83 0.62 -22.79 2.59
C GLN A 83 -0.45 -23.26 1.60
N GLN A 84 -1.54 -22.50 1.40
CA GLN A 84 -2.66 -22.95 0.55
C GLN A 84 -2.64 -22.33 -0.85
N ALA A 85 -1.98 -21.18 -1.01
CA ALA A 85 -1.82 -20.52 -2.28
C ALA A 85 -0.42 -19.94 -2.34
N GLN A 86 0.30 -20.20 -3.43
CA GLN A 86 1.72 -19.85 -3.63
C GLN A 86 1.93 -18.32 -3.78
N TYR A 87 1.37 -17.52 -2.89
CA TYR A 87 1.50 -16.07 -2.91
C TYR A 87 2.84 -15.66 -2.32
N THR A 88 3.60 -14.93 -3.13
CA THR A 88 4.80 -14.20 -2.67
C THR A 88 4.35 -12.84 -2.18
N ASP A 89 4.95 -12.34 -1.10
CA ASP A 89 4.73 -10.96 -0.65
C ASP A 89 5.00 -9.97 -1.77
N ILE A 90 4.11 -9.00 -1.92
CA ILE A 90 4.19 -7.99 -2.97
C ILE A 90 4.59 -6.66 -2.34
N VAL A 91 5.56 -5.99 -2.96
CA VAL A 91 5.97 -4.64 -2.59
C VAL A 91 5.82 -3.72 -3.79
N ILE A 92 5.11 -2.62 -3.60
CA ILE A 92 4.86 -1.59 -4.61
C ILE A 92 5.32 -0.25 -4.03
N LEU A 93 6.11 0.47 -4.82
CA LEU A 93 6.57 1.82 -4.52
C LEU A 93 5.86 2.81 -5.44
N VAL A 94 5.32 3.88 -4.86
CA VAL A 94 4.52 4.89 -5.56
C VAL A 94 5.09 6.28 -5.26
N PRO A 95 5.57 7.05 -6.24
CA PRO A 95 6.00 8.43 -5.99
C PRO A 95 4.89 9.23 -5.30
N GLU A 96 5.20 10.02 -4.26
CA GLU A 96 4.17 10.78 -3.52
C GLU A 96 3.44 11.78 -4.43
N ASN A 97 4.12 12.32 -5.45
CA ASN A 97 3.54 13.27 -6.41
C ASN A 97 2.59 12.64 -7.43
N ASP A 98 2.71 11.33 -7.66
CA ASP A 98 1.88 10.59 -8.64
C ASP A 98 0.83 9.72 -7.92
N ALA A 99 0.84 9.71 -6.59
CA ALA A 99 -0.07 8.93 -5.78
C ALA A 99 -1.52 9.44 -5.94
N PRO A 100 -2.50 8.54 -6.14
CA PRO A 100 -3.89 8.95 -6.17
C PRO A 100 -4.32 9.49 -4.80
N ASP A 101 -5.22 10.48 -4.79
CA ASP A 101 -5.73 11.09 -3.55
C ASP A 101 -6.25 10.05 -2.56
N SER A 102 -6.89 9.00 -3.06
CA SER A 102 -7.43 7.90 -2.27
C SER A 102 -6.37 7.12 -1.48
N LEU A 103 -5.14 6.98 -2.03
CA LEU A 103 -4.01 6.37 -1.33
C LEU A 103 -3.46 7.32 -0.24
N VAL A 104 -3.38 8.61 -0.56
CA VAL A 104 -2.94 9.64 0.38
C VAL A 104 -3.91 9.73 1.56
N GLU A 105 -5.22 9.70 1.30
CA GLU A 105 -6.25 9.68 2.34
C GLU A 105 -6.16 8.43 3.20
N LEU A 106 -5.96 7.25 2.60
CA LEU A 106 -5.78 5.99 3.34
C LEU A 106 -4.58 6.08 4.29
N TRP A 107 -3.46 6.64 3.83
CA TRP A 107 -2.30 6.88 4.69
C TRP A 107 -2.61 7.90 5.80
N GLN A 108 -3.28 9.01 5.49
CA GLN A 108 -3.56 10.06 6.47
C GLN A 108 -4.56 9.62 7.54
N LYS A 109 -5.70 9.06 7.13
CA LYS A 109 -6.87 8.76 7.96
C LYS A 109 -6.93 7.31 8.44
N GLY A 110 -6.17 6.39 7.81
CA GLY A 110 -6.25 4.96 8.12
C GLY A 110 -7.61 4.39 7.73
N GLU A 111 -8.07 3.37 8.46
CA GLU A 111 -9.36 2.72 8.18
C GLU A 111 -10.57 3.67 8.27
N ALA A 112 -10.45 4.83 8.91
CA ALA A 112 -11.55 5.79 8.98
C ALA A 112 -12.05 6.25 7.60
N CYS A 113 -11.18 6.33 6.57
CA CYS A 113 -11.61 6.77 5.23
C CYS A 113 -12.27 5.68 4.38
N ILE A 114 -12.30 4.43 4.86
CA ILE A 114 -12.99 3.31 4.19
C ILE A 114 -14.28 2.92 4.92
N CYS A 115 -14.59 3.58 6.04
CA CYS A 115 -15.81 3.36 6.84
C CYS A 115 -16.98 4.29 6.47
N ASP A 116 -16.76 5.25 5.56
CA ASP A 116 -17.76 6.23 5.10
C ASP A 116 -18.67 5.67 3.98
#